data_AF-A0A934ENE0-F1
#
_entry.id   AF-A0A934ENE0-F1
#
_cell.length_a   1.000
_cell.length_b   1.000
_cell.length_c   1.000
_cell.angle_alpha   90.00
_cell.angle_beta   90.00
_cell.angle_gamma   90.00
#
_symmetry.space_group_name_H-M   'P 1'
#
loop_
_entity.id
_entity.type
_entity.pdbx_description
1 polymer ?
#
loop_
_entity_poly.entity_id
_entity_poly.type
_entity_poly.pdbx_seq_one_letter_code
_entity_poly.pdbx_strand_id
1 'polypeptide(L)'
;LLYAIMAEAGYFPAETLNHLRKIESPLQGHPCCKKLPGVEVSTGSLGQGLSVANGMALGLRLDKNPPRIFCIMGDGETQEGQVWEAAMTAAHYKIDNLCAVVDNNELQIDGPVEEVMGIEPVHDKWAAFGWHVIDVDGHDMEEILRALDEAERTKGKPTVIIAKTTKGKGVSFFEDKVEYHGVAPSHEEFDKAVKEINNG
;
A
#
# COMPACT_ATOMS: atom_id res chain seq x y z
N LEU A 1 -9.29 2.74 1.72
CA LEU A 1 -8.88 1.72 0.73
C LEU A 1 -9.28 0.31 1.17
N LEU A 2 -8.55 -0.34 2.09
CA LEU A 2 -8.74 -1.77 2.43
C LEU A 2 -10.19 -2.18 2.70
N TYR A 3 -10.92 -1.44 3.54
CA TYR A 3 -12.31 -1.79 3.88
C TYR A 3 -13.27 -1.70 2.70
N ALA A 4 -13.07 -0.74 1.79
CA ALA A 4 -13.90 -0.63 0.59
C ALA A 4 -13.69 -1.85 -0.32
N ILE A 5 -12.43 -2.26 -0.52
CA ILE A 5 -12.08 -3.47 -1.29
C ILE A 5 -12.69 -4.72 -0.64
N MET A 6 -12.57 -4.87 0.68
CA MET A 6 -13.13 -6.03 1.39
C MET A 6 -14.66 -6.09 1.29
N ALA A 7 -15.35 -4.95 1.37
CA ALA A 7 -16.80 -4.89 1.20
C ALA A 7 -17.23 -5.34 -0.21
N GLU A 8 -16.59 -4.80 -1.25
CA GLU A 8 -16.84 -5.18 -2.65
C GLU A 8 -16.50 -6.65 -2.93
N ALA A 9 -15.45 -7.17 -2.29
CA ALA A 9 -15.08 -8.59 -2.35
C ALA A 9 -16.02 -9.51 -1.54
N GLY A 10 -17.02 -8.97 -0.84
CA GLY A 10 -18.04 -9.74 -0.13
C GLY A 10 -17.63 -10.23 1.26
N TYR A 11 -16.59 -9.68 1.88
CA TYR A 11 -16.19 -10.06 3.26
C TYR A 11 -17.21 -9.60 4.31
N PHE A 12 -17.94 -8.52 4.03
CA PHE A 12 -19.02 -7.99 4.87
C PHE A 12 -19.95 -7.08 4.05
N PRO A 13 -21.19 -6.81 4.51
CA PRO A 13 -22.12 -5.94 3.79
C PRO A 13 -21.61 -4.50 3.65
N ALA A 14 -21.83 -3.88 2.49
CA ALA A 14 -21.35 -2.53 2.17
C ALA A 14 -21.86 -1.47 3.17
N GLU A 15 -23.04 -1.66 3.75
CA GLU A 15 -23.63 -0.77 4.75
C GLU A 15 -22.76 -0.64 6.02
N THR A 16 -21.92 -1.65 6.29
CA THR A 16 -20.96 -1.63 7.41
C THR A 16 -19.97 -0.47 7.30
N LEU A 17 -19.67 0.01 6.08
CA LEU A 17 -18.76 1.13 5.83
C LEU A 17 -19.23 2.43 6.50
N ASN A 18 -20.54 2.60 6.73
CA ASN A 18 -21.12 3.75 7.43
C ASN A 18 -20.69 3.84 8.91
N HIS A 19 -20.11 2.77 9.44
CA HIS A 19 -19.66 2.67 10.83
C HIS A 19 -18.15 2.85 10.99
N LEU A 20 -17.42 3.28 9.95
CA LEU A 20 -15.98 3.57 10.05
C LEU A 20 -15.65 4.51 11.23
N ARG A 21 -14.68 4.12 12.05
CA ARG A 21 -14.19 4.88 13.23
C ARG A 21 -15.23 5.14 14.32
N LYS A 22 -16.41 4.53 14.26
CA LYS A 22 -17.39 4.59 15.37
C LYS A 22 -16.99 3.65 16.50
N ILE A 23 -17.41 3.98 17.72
CA ILE A 23 -17.22 3.11 18.88
C ILE A 23 -17.84 1.73 18.59
N GLU A 24 -17.20 0.66 19.05
CA GLU A 24 -17.62 -0.74 18.86
C GLU A 24 -17.63 -1.27 17.40
N SER A 25 -17.45 -0.41 16.41
CA SER A 25 -17.33 -0.82 15.00
C SER A 25 -16.12 -1.73 14.79
N PRO A 26 -16.21 -2.78 13.96
CA PRO A 26 -15.03 -3.54 13.56
C PRO A 26 -14.09 -2.73 12.63
N LEU A 27 -14.61 -1.68 11.99
CA LEU A 27 -13.87 -0.81 11.07
C LEU A 27 -13.15 0.31 11.84
N GLN A 28 -11.99 -0.04 12.37
CA GLN A 28 -11.14 0.85 13.17
C GLN A 28 -10.45 1.94 12.32
N GLY A 29 -9.86 2.96 12.96
CA GLY A 29 -9.16 4.04 12.24
C GLY A 29 -7.93 3.58 11.48
N HIS A 30 -7.26 2.54 12.01
CA HIS A 30 -6.29 1.72 11.32
C HIS A 30 -6.72 0.25 11.42
N PRO A 31 -6.44 -0.61 10.41
CA PRO A 31 -6.85 -2.01 10.41
C PRO A 31 -6.43 -2.76 11.68
N CYS A 32 -7.34 -3.60 12.20
CA CYS A 32 -7.09 -4.45 13.36
C CYS A 32 -7.53 -5.89 13.09
N CYS A 33 -6.57 -6.81 13.00
CA CYS A 33 -6.82 -8.23 12.73
C CYS A 33 -7.60 -8.96 13.82
N LYS A 34 -7.73 -8.37 15.01
CA LYS A 34 -8.57 -8.91 16.11
C LYS A 34 -10.02 -8.44 16.05
N LYS A 35 -10.33 -7.44 15.23
CA LYS A 35 -11.66 -6.80 15.17
C LYS A 35 -12.44 -7.16 13.91
N LEU A 36 -11.76 -7.42 12.79
CA LEU A 36 -12.40 -7.70 11.51
C LEU A 36 -11.78 -8.94 10.86
N PRO A 37 -12.55 -10.04 10.69
CA PRO A 37 -12.10 -11.19 9.91
C PRO A 37 -11.69 -10.81 8.48
N GLY A 38 -10.60 -11.40 8.00
CA GLY A 38 -10.00 -11.07 6.69
C GLY A 38 -8.96 -9.94 6.75
N VAL A 39 -8.83 -9.22 7.88
CA VAL A 39 -7.67 -8.37 8.12
C VAL A 39 -6.54 -9.24 8.68
N GLU A 40 -5.47 -9.41 7.91
CA GLU A 40 -4.34 -10.28 8.27
C GLU A 40 -3.50 -9.71 9.42
N VAL A 41 -3.23 -8.41 9.38
CA VAL A 41 -2.29 -7.73 10.29
C VAL A 41 -2.91 -6.45 10.82
N SER A 42 -2.65 -6.14 12.10
CA SER A 42 -2.97 -4.81 12.64
C SER A 42 -1.87 -3.84 12.24
N THR A 43 -2.20 -2.80 11.48
CA THR A 43 -1.24 -1.82 10.96
C THR A 43 -1.57 -0.41 11.46
N GLY A 44 -0.74 0.59 11.11
CA GLY A 44 -0.93 1.99 11.48
C GLY A 44 0.35 2.66 11.95
N SER A 45 1.24 1.90 12.61
CA SER A 45 2.64 2.32 12.77
C SER A 45 3.37 2.03 11.46
N LEU A 46 3.81 3.09 10.79
CA LEU A 46 4.56 3.00 9.54
C LEU A 46 5.84 2.17 9.71
N GLY A 47 6.28 1.52 8.63
CA GLY A 47 7.50 0.72 8.55
C GLY A 47 7.36 -0.72 9.05
N GLN A 48 6.36 -1.02 9.89
CA GLN A 48 6.18 -2.37 10.44
C GLN A 48 5.61 -3.37 9.43
N GLY A 49 4.85 -2.90 8.44
CA GLY A 49 4.11 -3.76 7.50
C GLY A 49 5.02 -4.73 6.75
N LEU A 50 6.13 -4.24 6.20
CA LEU A 50 7.08 -5.05 5.44
C LEU A 50 7.79 -6.09 6.31
N SER A 51 8.14 -5.76 7.55
CA SER A 51 8.73 -6.72 8.49
C SER A 51 7.77 -7.88 8.79
N VAL A 52 6.49 -7.58 8.99
CA VAL A 52 5.48 -8.63 9.21
C VAL A 52 5.27 -9.45 7.94
N ALA A 53 5.23 -8.82 6.77
CA ALA A 53 5.10 -9.48 5.47
C ALA A 53 6.25 -10.48 5.21
N ASN A 54 7.49 -10.11 5.56
CA ASN A 54 8.64 -11.03 5.53
C ASN A 54 8.39 -12.28 6.39
N GLY A 55 7.94 -12.08 7.64
CA GLY A 55 7.64 -13.18 8.56
C GLY A 55 6.56 -14.12 8.02
N MET A 56 5.47 -13.56 7.48
CA MET A 56 4.40 -14.33 6.85
C MET A 56 4.90 -15.12 5.64
N ALA A 57 5.66 -14.49 4.75
CA ALA A 57 6.18 -15.13 3.54
C ALA A 57 7.17 -16.26 3.87
N LEU A 58 8.03 -16.07 4.88
CA LEU A 58 8.93 -17.11 5.39
C LEU A 58 8.16 -18.27 6.03
N GLY A 59 7.12 -17.98 6.82
CA GLY A 59 6.26 -18.99 7.42
C GLY A 59 5.57 -19.87 6.37
N LEU A 60 4.93 -19.25 5.37
CA LEU A 60 4.31 -19.97 4.25
C LEU A 60 5.31 -20.87 3.52
N ARG A 61 6.53 -20.38 3.29
CA ARG A 61 7.58 -21.16 2.64
C ARG A 61 8.02 -22.37 3.47
N LEU A 62 8.14 -22.21 4.79
CA LEU A 62 8.44 -23.31 5.71
C LEU A 62 7.35 -24.38 5.68
N ASP A 63 6.09 -23.95 5.62
CA ASP A 63 4.91 -24.83 5.55
C ASP A 63 4.67 -25.42 4.16
N LYS A 64 5.50 -25.07 3.16
CA LYS A 64 5.31 -25.44 1.75
C LYS A 64 3.94 -25.00 1.21
N ASN A 65 3.42 -23.89 1.72
CA ASN A 65 2.17 -23.30 1.31
C ASN A 65 2.44 -22.31 0.15
N PRO A 66 1.86 -22.52 -1.05
CA PRO A 66 2.21 -21.73 -2.24
C PRO A 66 1.72 -20.27 -2.33
N PRO A 67 0.85 -19.71 -1.45
CA PRO A 67 0.43 -18.32 -1.56
C PRO A 67 1.57 -17.30 -1.56
N ARG A 68 1.31 -16.18 -2.22
CA ARG A 68 2.16 -15.00 -2.27
C ARG A 68 1.66 -13.93 -1.30
N ILE A 69 2.58 -13.25 -0.64
CA ILE A 69 2.30 -12.10 0.22
C ILE A 69 2.47 -10.82 -0.59
N PHE A 70 1.48 -9.93 -0.48
CA PHE A 70 1.53 -8.57 -1.01
C PHE A 70 1.60 -7.56 0.14
N CYS A 71 2.45 -6.54 0.00
CA CYS A 71 2.60 -5.47 0.99
C CYS A 71 2.57 -4.11 0.29
N ILE A 72 1.57 -3.29 0.59
CA ILE A 72 1.46 -1.92 0.05
C ILE A 72 2.00 -0.95 1.10
N MET A 73 2.86 -0.04 0.69
CA MET A 73 3.51 0.97 1.53
C MET A 73 3.45 2.34 0.83
N GLY A 74 3.55 3.41 1.60
CA GLY A 74 3.76 4.76 1.05
C GLY A 74 5.24 5.06 0.78
N ASP A 75 5.52 6.00 -0.11
CA ASP A 75 6.85 6.60 -0.28
C ASP A 75 7.41 7.24 1.01
N GLY A 76 6.62 8.06 1.71
CA GLY A 76 7.00 8.64 3.00
C GLY A 76 7.23 7.58 4.09
N GLU A 77 6.52 6.44 4.02
CA GLU A 77 6.75 5.30 4.91
C GLU A 77 8.16 4.69 4.72
N THR A 78 8.74 4.76 3.52
CA THR A 78 10.09 4.23 3.25
C THR A 78 11.21 5.03 3.92
N GLN A 79 10.91 6.17 4.53
CA GLN A 79 11.86 6.90 5.38
C GLN A 79 12.13 6.16 6.70
N GLU A 80 11.22 5.29 7.14
CA GLU A 80 11.42 4.48 8.35
C GLU A 80 12.57 3.49 8.16
N GLY A 81 13.55 3.54 9.06
CA GLY A 81 14.72 2.64 9.03
C GLY A 81 14.35 1.16 9.00
N GLN A 82 13.22 0.81 9.63
CA GLN A 82 12.68 -0.54 9.67
C GLN A 82 12.36 -1.11 8.27
N VAL A 83 11.96 -0.27 7.30
CA VAL A 83 11.71 -0.71 5.93
C VAL A 83 13.00 -1.27 5.31
N TRP A 84 14.14 -0.62 5.55
CA TRP A 84 15.43 -1.04 5.02
C TRP A 84 15.98 -2.29 5.72
N GLU A 85 15.74 -2.44 7.02
CA GLU A 85 16.02 -3.71 7.73
C GLU A 85 15.20 -4.88 7.14
N ALA A 86 13.93 -4.64 6.84
CA ALA A 86 13.07 -5.62 6.19
C ALA A 86 13.49 -5.88 4.73
N ALA A 87 13.92 -4.86 3.99
CA ALA A 87 14.43 -5.01 2.63
C ALA A 87 15.68 -5.90 2.58
N MET A 88 16.65 -5.70 3.49
CA MET A 88 17.82 -6.57 3.65
C MET A 88 17.42 -8.01 3.95
N THR A 89 16.49 -8.19 4.89
CA THR A 89 15.99 -9.50 5.30
C THR A 89 15.38 -10.26 4.12
N ALA A 90 14.53 -9.61 3.34
CA ALA A 90 13.84 -10.24 2.22
C ALA A 90 14.81 -10.73 1.13
N ALA A 91 15.81 -9.91 0.80
CA ALA A 91 16.83 -10.27 -0.17
C ALA A 91 17.75 -11.38 0.35
N HIS A 92 18.22 -11.27 1.60
CA HIS A 92 19.08 -12.30 2.22
C HIS A 92 18.43 -13.68 2.19
N TYR A 93 17.15 -13.75 2.54
CA TYR A 93 16.39 -15.00 2.56
C TYR A 93 15.75 -15.36 1.22
N LYS A 94 15.98 -14.58 0.15
CA LYS A 94 15.43 -14.80 -1.19
C LYS A 94 13.91 -15.04 -1.16
N ILE A 95 13.18 -14.15 -0.50
CA ILE A 95 11.73 -14.26 -0.29
C ILE A 95 10.99 -13.92 -1.59
N ASP A 96 10.98 -14.84 -2.55
CA ASP A 96 10.39 -14.63 -3.88
C ASP A 96 8.86 -14.81 -3.92
N ASN A 97 8.25 -15.25 -2.82
CA ASN A 97 6.81 -15.21 -2.59
C ASN A 97 6.35 -13.90 -1.90
N LEU A 98 7.18 -12.85 -1.92
CA LEU A 98 6.83 -11.50 -1.48
C LEU A 98 6.85 -10.53 -2.65
N CYS A 99 5.77 -9.75 -2.79
CA CYS A 99 5.70 -8.60 -3.68
C CYS A 99 5.33 -7.35 -2.87
N ALA A 100 6.22 -6.37 -2.81
CA ALA A 100 5.92 -5.06 -2.26
C ALA A 100 5.39 -4.13 -3.37
N VAL A 101 4.57 -3.15 -2.99
CA VAL A 101 4.13 -2.05 -3.84
C VAL A 101 4.36 -0.76 -3.06
N VAL A 102 5.13 0.17 -3.64
CA VAL A 102 5.30 1.53 -3.11
C VAL A 102 4.36 2.44 -3.88
N ASP A 103 3.40 3.04 -3.16
CA ASP A 103 2.56 4.13 -3.63
C ASP A 103 3.42 5.41 -3.63
N ASN A 104 4.02 5.71 -4.78
CA ASN A 104 4.93 6.84 -4.99
C ASN A 104 4.14 8.04 -5.53
N ASN A 105 3.46 8.75 -4.63
CA ASN A 105 2.65 9.94 -4.93
C ASN A 105 3.38 11.26 -4.60
N GLU A 106 4.62 11.18 -4.14
CA GLU A 106 5.54 12.28 -3.88
C GLU A 106 5.10 13.23 -2.75
N LEU A 107 4.06 12.88 -1.96
CA LEU A 107 3.49 13.72 -0.91
C LEU A 107 3.34 13.01 0.44
N GLN A 108 3.79 13.67 1.51
CA GLN A 108 3.55 13.27 2.90
C GLN A 108 2.86 14.37 3.71
N ILE A 109 2.71 14.19 5.03
CA ILE A 109 1.89 15.07 5.89
C ILE A 109 2.32 16.53 5.80
N ASP A 110 3.63 16.78 5.89
CA ASP A 110 4.17 18.14 5.99
C ASP A 110 4.55 18.76 4.64
N GLY A 111 4.28 18.08 3.51
CA GLY A 111 4.62 18.59 2.18
C GLY A 111 5.11 17.53 1.20
N PRO A 112 5.70 17.95 0.07
CA PRO A 112 6.39 17.07 -0.86
C PRO A 112 7.49 16.27 -0.16
N VAL A 113 7.61 15.00 -0.52
CA VAL A 113 8.61 14.09 0.05
C VAL A 113 10.03 14.64 -0.13
N GLU A 114 10.34 15.22 -1.30
CA GLU A 114 11.65 15.83 -1.58
C GLU A 114 12.00 16.98 -0.61
N GLU A 115 11.02 17.80 -0.24
CA GLU A 115 11.22 18.95 0.64
C GLU A 115 11.32 18.56 2.12
N VAL A 116 10.56 17.54 2.54
CA VAL A 116 10.57 17.10 3.94
C VAL A 116 11.75 16.15 4.21
N MET A 117 11.90 15.09 3.41
CA MET A 117 13.00 14.12 3.48
C MET A 117 13.08 13.30 2.18
N GLY A 118 13.83 13.81 1.20
CA GLY A 118 13.92 13.20 -0.13
C GLY A 118 14.43 11.76 -0.13
N ILE A 119 13.74 10.91 -0.88
CA ILE A 119 14.02 9.47 -0.99
C ILE A 119 14.60 9.04 -2.34
N GLU A 120 14.82 9.96 -3.28
CA GLU A 120 15.46 9.63 -4.55
C GLU A 120 16.94 9.25 -4.38
N PRO A 121 17.51 8.42 -5.28
CA PRO A 121 16.82 7.61 -6.30
C PRO A 121 16.07 6.40 -5.69
N VAL A 122 14.75 6.32 -5.82
CA VAL A 122 13.92 5.26 -5.17
C VAL A 122 14.24 3.89 -5.77
N HIS A 123 14.20 3.78 -7.10
CA HIS A 123 14.50 2.54 -7.82
C HIS A 123 15.86 1.96 -7.40
N ASP A 124 16.90 2.78 -7.47
CA ASP A 124 18.28 2.37 -7.21
C ASP A 124 18.48 1.91 -5.77
N LYS A 125 17.80 2.54 -4.79
CA LYS A 125 17.83 2.09 -3.40
C LYS A 125 17.31 0.65 -3.31
N TRP A 126 16.11 0.39 -3.79
CA TRP A 126 15.54 -0.96 -3.75
C TRP A 126 16.39 -1.99 -4.51
N ALA A 127 16.90 -1.62 -5.70
CA ALA A 127 17.79 -2.47 -6.47
C ALA A 127 19.09 -2.79 -5.71
N ALA A 128 19.68 -1.81 -5.01
CA ALA A 128 20.87 -2.00 -4.18
C ALA A 128 20.64 -2.93 -2.99
N PHE A 129 19.42 -3.00 -2.45
CA PHE A 129 19.04 -4.00 -1.44
C PHE A 129 18.82 -5.40 -2.03
N GLY A 130 18.98 -5.60 -3.34
CA GLY A 130 18.89 -6.91 -4.01
C GLY A 130 17.49 -7.33 -4.45
N TRP A 131 16.57 -6.38 -4.54
CA TRP A 131 15.20 -6.60 -5.00
C TRP A 131 15.10 -6.60 -6.53
N HIS A 132 14.09 -7.28 -7.06
CA HIS A 132 13.61 -7.03 -8.41
C HIS A 132 12.71 -5.79 -8.39
N VAL A 133 13.03 -4.77 -9.18
CA VAL A 133 12.33 -3.48 -9.15
C VAL A 133 11.61 -3.28 -10.47
N ILE A 134 10.33 -2.92 -10.40
CA ILE A 134 9.49 -2.64 -11.57
C ILE A 134 8.85 -1.27 -11.36
N ASP A 135 9.14 -0.29 -12.21
CA ASP A 135 8.45 1.00 -12.21
C ASP A 135 7.22 0.92 -13.12
N VAL A 136 6.10 1.48 -12.67
CA VAL A 136 4.85 1.54 -13.45
C VAL A 136 4.16 2.88 -13.27
N ASP A 137 3.34 3.27 -14.25
CA ASP A 137 2.24 4.21 -14.01
C ASP A 137 1.20 3.52 -13.12
N GLY A 138 1.02 4.02 -11.90
CA GLY A 138 0.09 3.49 -10.91
C GLY A 138 -1.39 3.73 -11.25
N HIS A 139 -1.68 4.39 -12.37
CA HIS A 139 -3.04 4.56 -12.92
C HIS A 139 -3.27 3.80 -14.23
N ASP A 140 -2.25 3.10 -14.75
CA ASP A 140 -2.38 2.23 -15.92
C ASP A 140 -2.56 0.78 -15.46
N MET A 141 -3.79 0.27 -15.61
CA MET A 141 -4.12 -1.10 -15.21
C MET A 141 -3.39 -2.17 -16.03
N GLU A 142 -3.05 -1.91 -17.30
CA GLU A 142 -2.28 -2.86 -18.10
C GLU A 142 -0.83 -2.96 -17.60
N GLU A 143 -0.22 -1.83 -17.24
CA GLU A 143 1.11 -1.83 -16.62
C GLU A 143 1.12 -2.54 -15.27
N ILE A 144 0.15 -2.26 -14.41
CA ILE A 144 0.02 -2.92 -13.10
C ILE A 144 -0.11 -4.43 -13.26
N LEU A 145 -0.99 -4.90 -14.16
CA LEU A 145 -1.17 -6.33 -14.40
C LEU A 145 0.11 -7.00 -14.94
N ARG A 146 0.81 -6.36 -15.89
CA ARG A 146 2.09 -6.86 -16.39
C ARG A 146 3.15 -6.95 -15.29
N ALA A 147 3.21 -5.97 -14.40
CA ALA A 147 4.15 -5.96 -13.28
C ALA A 147 3.84 -7.05 -12.26
N LEU A 148 2.56 -7.30 -11.95
CA LEU A 148 2.15 -8.39 -11.06
C LEU A 148 2.49 -9.77 -11.67
N ASP A 149 2.25 -9.96 -12.96
CA ASP A 149 2.63 -11.18 -13.69
C ASP A 149 4.16 -11.39 -13.68
N GLU A 150 4.93 -10.32 -13.85
CA GLU A 150 6.39 -10.37 -13.79
C GLU A 150 6.89 -10.68 -12.36
N ALA A 151 6.29 -10.08 -11.34
CA ALA A 151 6.57 -10.39 -9.95
C ALA A 151 6.29 -11.86 -9.62
N GLU A 152 5.21 -12.44 -10.16
CA GLU A 152 4.90 -13.86 -10.02
C GLU A 152 5.97 -14.76 -10.63
N ARG A 153 6.45 -14.42 -11.83
CA ARG A 153 7.49 -15.17 -12.56
C ARG A 153 8.89 -15.01 -11.97
N THR A 154 9.15 -13.92 -11.24
CA THR A 154 10.45 -13.66 -10.61
C THR A 154 10.70 -14.59 -9.43
N LYS A 155 11.78 -15.39 -9.52
CA LYS A 155 12.18 -16.37 -8.50
C LYS A 155 13.56 -16.07 -7.91
N GLY A 156 13.79 -16.52 -6.69
CA GLY A 156 15.07 -16.37 -5.98
C GLY A 156 15.40 -14.97 -5.45
N LYS A 157 14.47 -14.01 -5.57
CA LYS A 157 14.55 -12.65 -5.00
C LYS A 157 13.15 -12.06 -4.79
N PRO A 158 12.94 -11.18 -3.80
CA PRO A 158 11.69 -10.44 -3.64
C PRO A 158 11.49 -9.41 -4.77
N THR A 159 10.23 -9.02 -5.03
CA THR A 159 9.89 -8.00 -6.03
C THR A 159 9.26 -6.78 -5.36
N VAL A 160 9.61 -5.57 -5.81
CA VAL A 160 8.94 -4.33 -5.45
C VAL A 160 8.46 -3.64 -6.73
N ILE A 161 7.21 -3.21 -6.72
CA ILE A 161 6.63 -2.38 -7.77
C ILE A 161 6.61 -0.94 -7.25
N ILE A 162 7.28 -0.03 -7.95
CA ILE A 162 7.23 1.40 -7.66
C ILE A 162 6.12 1.99 -8.54
N ALA A 163 4.95 2.22 -7.95
CA ALA A 163 3.79 2.73 -8.67
C ALA A 163 3.77 4.25 -8.55
N LYS A 164 4.03 4.96 -9.65
CA LYS A 164 3.90 6.42 -9.69
C LYS A 164 2.41 6.78 -9.70
N THR A 165 1.96 7.51 -8.70
CA THR A 165 0.54 7.81 -8.50
C THR A 165 0.31 9.30 -8.28
N THR A 166 -0.97 9.69 -8.19
CA THR A 166 -1.44 11.04 -7.90
C THR A 166 -2.28 10.94 -6.65
N LYS A 167 -1.89 11.63 -5.59
CA LYS A 167 -2.64 11.56 -4.34
C LYS A 167 -4.02 12.18 -4.53
N GLY A 168 -5.09 11.47 -4.19
CA GLY A 168 -6.46 11.95 -4.41
C GLY A 168 -6.96 11.81 -5.85
N LYS A 169 -6.32 10.97 -6.68
CA LYS A 169 -6.69 10.73 -8.08
C LYS A 169 -8.20 10.60 -8.31
N GLY A 170 -8.69 11.26 -9.37
CA GLY A 170 -10.08 11.15 -9.82
C GLY A 170 -11.02 12.23 -9.25
N VAL A 171 -10.51 13.07 -8.35
CA VAL A 171 -11.23 14.26 -7.85
C VAL A 171 -10.31 15.46 -7.95
N SER A 172 -10.63 16.38 -8.85
CA SER A 172 -9.78 17.49 -9.30
C SER A 172 -9.25 18.38 -8.19
N PHE A 173 -10.01 18.54 -7.10
CA PHE A 173 -9.63 19.35 -5.95
C PHE A 173 -8.99 18.55 -4.81
N PHE A 174 -8.94 17.21 -4.90
CA PHE A 174 -8.11 16.37 -4.02
C PHE A 174 -6.76 16.00 -4.64
N GLU A 175 -6.64 16.09 -5.98
CA GLU A 175 -5.41 15.76 -6.69
C GLU A 175 -4.22 16.65 -6.23
N ASP A 176 -3.14 16.00 -5.81
CA ASP A 176 -1.88 16.59 -5.37
C ASP A 176 -2.01 17.63 -4.24
N LYS A 177 -2.94 17.36 -3.32
CA LYS A 177 -3.22 18.20 -2.15
C LYS A 177 -2.77 17.54 -0.86
N VAL A 178 -1.78 18.14 -0.20
CA VAL A 178 -1.25 17.70 1.10
C VAL A 178 -2.35 17.76 2.18
N GLU A 179 -3.20 18.78 2.13
CA GLU A 179 -4.26 19.05 3.11
C GLU A 179 -5.27 17.89 3.26
N TYR A 180 -5.51 17.10 2.21
CA TYR A 180 -6.48 15.99 2.25
C TYR A 180 -5.87 14.66 2.71
N HIS A 181 -4.60 14.63 3.15
CA HIS A 181 -3.99 13.39 3.66
C HIS A 181 -4.73 12.81 4.87
N GLY A 182 -5.20 13.66 5.78
CA GLY A 182 -5.87 13.25 7.03
C GLY A 182 -7.19 13.95 7.31
N VAL A 183 -7.65 14.84 6.42
CA VAL A 183 -8.84 15.66 6.61
C VAL A 183 -10.04 15.00 5.92
N ALA A 184 -11.13 14.85 6.67
CA ALA A 184 -12.39 14.39 6.08
C ALA A 184 -13.01 15.51 5.24
N PRO A 185 -13.51 15.21 4.02
CA PRO A 185 -14.17 16.21 3.20
C PRO A 185 -15.46 16.71 3.87
N SER A 186 -15.78 17.98 3.64
CA SER A 186 -17.08 18.56 3.95
C SER A 186 -18.19 17.90 3.12
N HIS A 187 -19.44 18.12 3.51
CA HIS A 187 -20.58 17.59 2.76
C HIS A 187 -20.64 18.12 1.32
N GLU A 188 -20.29 19.39 1.11
CA GLU A 188 -20.25 20.01 -0.21
C GLU A 188 -19.14 19.40 -1.08
N GLU A 189 -17.94 19.19 -0.52
CA GLU A 189 -16.84 18.53 -1.21
C GLU A 189 -17.18 17.08 -1.54
N PHE A 190 -17.84 16.37 -0.63
CA PHE A 190 -18.31 15.00 -0.89
C PHE A 190 -19.25 14.95 -2.10
N ASP A 191 -20.29 15.80 -2.14
CA ASP A 191 -21.25 15.82 -3.24
C ASP A 191 -20.60 16.17 -4.59
N LYS A 192 -19.59 17.04 -4.57
CA LYS A 192 -18.81 17.37 -5.77
C LYS A 192 -17.92 16.20 -6.20
N ALA A 193 -17.20 15.58 -5.27
CA ALA A 193 -16.32 14.46 -5.54
C ALA A 193 -17.08 13.27 -6.16
N VAL A 194 -18.25 12.93 -5.61
CA VAL A 194 -19.11 11.86 -6.15
C VAL A 194 -19.59 12.17 -7.57
N LYS A 195 -19.86 13.44 -7.89
CA LYS A 195 -20.22 13.85 -9.26
C LYS A 195 -19.04 13.74 -10.22
N GLU A 196 -17.83 14.09 -9.80
CA GLU A 196 -16.64 13.95 -10.64
C GLU A 196 -16.36 12.48 -10.94
N ILE A 197 -16.38 11.61 -9.92
CA ILE A 197 -16.13 10.17 -10.07
C ILE A 197 -17.17 9.48 -10.97
N ASN A 198 -18.45 9.87 -10.91
CA ASN A 198 -19.49 9.25 -11.74
C ASN A 198 -19.51 9.76 -13.19
N ASN A 199 -18.87 10.90 -13.49
CA ASN A 199 -18.88 11.52 -14.82
C ASN A 199 -17.54 11.38 -15.56
N GLY A 200 -16.50 10.87 -14.91
CA GLY A 200 -15.20 10.51 -15.50
C GLY A 200 -15.16 9.04 -15.88
#